data_AF-A0A7V2P4J6-F1
#
_entry.id   AF-A0A7V2P4J6-F1
#
_cell.length_a   1.000
_cell.length_b   1.000
_cell.length_c   1.000
_cell.angle_alpha   90.00
_cell.angle_beta   90.00
_cell.angle_gamma   90.00
#
_symmetry.space_group_name_H-M   'P 1'
#
loop_
_entity.id
_entity.type
_entity.pdbx_description
1 polymer ?
#
loop_
_entity_poly.entity_id
_entity_poly.type
_entity_poly.pdbx_seq_one_letter_code
_entity_poly.pdbx_strand_id
1 'polypeptide(L)' 'SWQRDDFWGYEVAAEIPGVEIDRFDLKRYYSVEQIKDLSEKLKQERLEWLAGFPGLDKSIIGALKP' A
#
# COMPACT_ATOMS: atom_id res chain seq x y z
N SER A 1 1.42 16.71 -7.75
CA SER A 1 2.17 15.77 -8.62
C SER A 1 2.00 14.34 -8.09
N TRP A 2 2.33 13.31 -8.88
CA TRP A 2 2.23 11.89 -8.48
C TRP A 2 3.62 11.28 -8.29
N GLN A 3 3.73 10.31 -7.38
CA GLN A 3 4.93 9.50 -7.17
C GLN A 3 4.54 8.04 -6.93
N ARG A 4 5.42 7.10 -7.27
CA ARG A 4 5.17 5.68 -7.03
C ARG A 4 5.54 5.31 -5.59
N ASP A 5 4.67 4.56 -4.92
CA ASP A 5 4.98 3.92 -3.63
C ASP A 5 5.79 2.64 -3.88
N ASP A 6 6.96 2.54 -3.25
CA ASP A 6 7.89 1.42 -3.47
C ASP A 6 7.36 0.08 -2.94
N PHE A 7 6.54 0.09 -1.90
CA PHE A 7 6.05 -1.14 -1.26
C PHE A 7 4.77 -1.67 -1.94
N TRP A 8 3.83 -0.77 -2.21
CA TRP A 8 2.54 -1.10 -2.79
C TRP A 8 2.53 -1.03 -4.32
N GLY A 9 3.48 -0.33 -4.92
CA GLY A 9 3.69 -0.28 -6.36
C GLY A 9 2.72 0.62 -7.14
N TYR A 10 1.78 1.30 -6.48
CA TYR A 10 0.85 2.25 -7.10
C TYR A 10 1.26 3.70 -6.89
N GLU A 11 0.61 4.61 -7.61
CA GLU A 11 0.87 6.04 -7.48
C GLU A 11 0.15 6.66 -6.28
N VAL A 12 0.89 7.41 -5.48
CA VAL A 12 0.39 8.26 -4.41
C VAL A 12 0.63 9.72 -4.77
N ALA A 13 -0.21 10.61 -4.26
CA ALA A 13 -0.02 12.02 -4.47
C ALA A 13 1.25 12.49 -3.74
N ALA A 14 2.17 13.11 -4.47
CA ALA A 14 3.31 13.82 -3.90
C ALA A 14 2.93 15.24 -3.46
N GLU A 15 1.93 15.84 -4.11
CA GLU A 15 1.46 17.19 -3.80
C GLU A 15 0.01 17.37 -4.24
N ILE A 16 -0.80 17.98 -3.37
CA ILE A 16 -2.17 18.42 -3.66
C ILE A 16 -2.32 19.86 -3.16
N PRO A 17 -2.72 20.82 -4.00
CA PRO A 17 -2.93 22.21 -3.58
C PRO A 17 -3.91 22.32 -2.41
N GLY A 18 -3.49 23.02 -1.35
CA GLY A 18 -4.30 23.22 -0.14
C GLY A 18 -4.35 22.03 0.82
N VAL A 19 -3.57 20.98 0.58
CA VAL A 19 -3.47 19.82 1.47
C VAL A 19 -2.03 19.66 1.97
N GLU A 20 -1.86 19.59 3.28
CA GLU A 20 -0.60 19.22 3.93
C GLU A 20 -0.39 17.70 3.78
N ILE A 21 0.19 17.26 2.66
CA ILE A 21 0.42 15.84 2.37
C ILE A 21 1.37 15.20 3.38
N ASP A 22 2.31 15.96 3.93
CA ASP A 22 3.29 15.49 4.91
C ASP A 22 2.67 14.90 6.18
N ARG A 23 1.42 15.27 6.52
CA ARG A 23 0.71 14.77 7.70
C ARG A 23 0.33 13.30 7.56
N PHE A 24 0.32 12.79 6.34
CA PHE A 24 0.04 11.40 6.03
C PHE A 24 1.31 10.55 5.91
N ASP A 25 2.50 11.14 6.09
CA ASP A 25 3.75 10.37 6.11
C ASP A 25 3.79 9.49 7.36
N LEU A 26 3.75 8.16 7.15
CA LEU A 26 3.80 7.16 8.19
C LEU A 26 5.05 7.27 9.07
N LYS A 27 6.16 7.82 8.54
CA LYS A 27 7.41 8.03 9.28
C LYS A 27 7.26 9.01 10.46
N ARG A 28 6.17 9.79 10.48
CA ARG A 28 5.83 10.68 11.61
C ARG A 28 5.25 9.91 12.80
N TYR A 29 4.76 8.69 12.58
CA TYR A 29 3.99 7.91 13.57
C TYR A 29 4.64 6.57 13.91
N TYR A 30 5.43 6.02 13.00
CA TYR A 30 6.00 4.69 13.11
C TYR A 30 7.48 4.70 12.73
N SER A 31 8.26 3.80 13.34
CA SER A 31 9.60 3.50 12.85
C SER A 31 9.54 2.83 11.48
N VAL A 32 10.64 2.87 10.73
CA VAL A 32 10.74 2.19 9.42
C VAL A 32 10.44 0.69 9.54
N GLU A 33 10.91 0.06 10.62
CA GLU A 33 10.65 -1.35 10.92
C GLU A 33 9.16 -1.61 11.16
N GLN A 34 8.50 -0.78 11.97
CA GLN A 34 7.06 -0.89 12.20
C GLN A 34 6.24 -0.70 10.93
N ILE A 35 6.61 0.27 10.08
CA ILE A 35 5.93 0.50 8.79
C ILE A 35 6.02 -0.76 7.93
N LYS A 36 7.21 -1.36 7.85
CA LYS A 36 7.43 -2.59 7.08
C LYS A 36 6.58 -3.73 7.63
N ASP A 37 6.67 -4.02 8.92
CA ASP A 37 5.95 -5.13 9.56
C ASP A 37 4.43 -5.00 9.39
N LEU A 38 3.89 -3.79 9.61
CA LEU A 38 2.45 -3.51 9.44
C LEU A 38 2.03 -3.67 7.97
N SER A 39 2.83 -3.18 7.03
CA SER A 39 2.52 -3.24 5.61
C SER A 39 2.57 -4.67 5.06
N GLU A 40 3.55 -5.46 5.50
CA GLU A 40 3.66 -6.89 5.16
C GLU A 40 2.47 -7.68 5.70
N LYS A 41 2.09 -7.45 6.97
CA LYS A 41 0.92 -8.07 7.58
C LYS A 41 -0.36 -7.73 6.83
N LEU A 42 -0.58 -6.45 6.52
CA LEU A 42 -1.76 -6.01 5.74
C LEU A 42 -1.79 -6.63 4.34
N LYS A 43 -0.64 -6.75 3.68
CA LYS A 43 -0.54 -7.40 2.36
C LYS A 43 -0.91 -8.89 2.45
N GLN A 44 -0.46 -9.59 3.49
CA GLN A 44 -0.83 -10.98 3.73
C GLN A 44 -2.34 -11.14 4.00
N GLU A 45 -2.90 -10.35 4.92
CA GLU A 45 -4.33 -10.38 5.24
C GLU A 45 -5.19 -10.10 3.99
N ARG A 46 -4.76 -9.18 3.13
CA ARG A 46 -5.43 -8.90 1.85
C ARG A 46 -5.42 -10.12 0.92
N LEU A 47 -4.31 -10.85 0.82
CA LEU A 47 -4.22 -12.06 -0.02
C LEU A 47 -5.11 -13.18 0.52
N GLU A 48 -5.12 -13.37 1.85
CA GLU A 48 -5.98 -14.36 2.52
C GLU A 48 -7.47 -14.03 2.30
N TRP A 49 -7.84 -12.75 2.42
CA TRP A 49 -9.21 -12.31 2.12
C TRP A 49 -9.60 -12.57 0.66
N LEU A 50 -8.72 -12.26 -0.29
CA LEU A 50 -8.98 -12.48 -1.72
C LEU A 50 -9.09 -13.97 -2.09
N ALA A 51 -8.49 -14.88 -1.31
CA ALA A 51 -8.63 -16.32 -1.51
C ALA A 51 -10.08 -16.81 -1.34
N GLY A 52 -10.96 -16.04 -0.68
CA GLY A 52 -12.39 -16.32 -0.58
C GLY A 52 -13.17 -16.20 -1.89
N PHE A 53 -12.55 -15.69 -2.97
CA PHE A 53 -13.19 -15.43 -4.26
C PHE A 53 -12.61 -16.34 -5.36
N PRO A 54 -13.11 -17.57 -5.54
CA PRO A 54 -12.53 -18.54 -6.49
C PRO A 54 -12.63 -18.10 -7.96
N GLY A 55 -13.56 -17.21 -8.30
CA GLY A 55 -13.71 -16.63 -9.64
C GLY A 55 -12.98 -15.31 -9.85
N LEU A 56 -12.17 -14.85 -8.88
CA LEU A 56 -11.44 -13.59 -8.99
C LEU A 56 -10.42 -13.65 -10.13
N ASP A 57 -10.37 -12.59 -10.92
CA ASP A 57 -9.37 -12.44 -11.98
C ASP A 57 -7.95 -12.52 -11.37
N LYS A 58 -7.13 -13.42 -11.91
CA LYS A 58 -5.76 -13.65 -11.41
C LYS A 58 -4.86 -12.43 -11.56
N SER A 59 -5.16 -11.50 -12.48
CA SER A 59 -4.45 -10.23 -12.62
C SER A 59 -4.58 -9.35 -11.37
N ILE A 60 -5.70 -9.43 -10.65
CA ILE A 60 -5.93 -8.68 -9.40
C ILE A 60 -4.99 -9.17 -8.30
N ILE A 61 -4.79 -10.50 -8.21
CA ILE A 61 -3.81 -11.08 -7.28
C ILE A 61 -2.38 -10.79 -7.76
N GLY A 62 -2.16 -10.83 -9.08
CA GLY A 62 -0.88 -10.51 -9.71
C GLY A 62 -0.41 -9.08 -9.40
N ALA A 63 -1.31 -8.11 -9.38
CA ALA A 63 -1.00 -6.72 -9.07
C ALA A 63 -0.52 -6.47 -7.62
N LEU A 64 -0.68 -7.46 -6.73
CA LEU A 64 -0.19 -7.39 -5.34
C LEU A 64 1.21 -7.98 -5.17
N LYS A 65 1.71 -8.71 -6.18
CA LYS A 65 3.06 -9.28 -6.21
C LYS A 65 4.03 -8.23 -6.78
N PRO A 66 5.30 -8.21 -6.33
CA PRO A 66 6.32 -7.30 -6.87
C PRO A 66 6.54 -7.50 -8.37
#